data_AF-A0A2E6AGW7-F1
#
_entry.id   AF-A0A2E6AGW7-F1
#
_cell.length_a   1.000
_cell.length_b   1.000
_cell.length_c   1.000
_cell.angle_alpha   90.00
_cell.angle_beta   90.00
_cell.angle_gamma   90.00
#
_symmetry.space_group_name_H-M   'P 1'
#
loop_
_entity.id
_entity.type
_entity.pdbx_description
1 polymer ?
#
loop_
_entity_poly.entity_id
_entity_poly.type
_entity_poly.pdbx_seq_one_letter_code
_entity_poly.pdbx_strand_id
1 'polypeptide(L)'
;SPLGLSINVKFATEVPFQGPAGLFGDVVWNQVSDNQGNQPLYGDFKNELIQTEAQVSWVSPSVQSAQNIIGGTPGDQALMGTYLESPSEIQIQGLDQTERHQDRLNYRIILYTYGGREGEAGEYFVNEQNPELSVDMGFFDGHFSEGPLGNMVVFERLMDPNLFIRTTGHAPINAMTIMYCLKGDFDCDGHVDVNDLETLNEAIKNEDEDIDLDFDLNLDLTVSHDDVMTWIKCAKGTCVGDVNLDGVFNSDDLVELFTEGLYNTDNEATWTSGDWNGDCRFDSDDLVLAFIEGCYETEAVFARSHASVTQANDFSGTHASQVPEPNTLTLFAFASAWLGLLKRRRGP
;
A
#
# COMPACT_ATOMS: atom_id res chain seq x y z
N SER A 1 -0.28 -8.61 8.43
CA SER A 1 -0.78 -8.31 7.09
C SER A 1 0.37 -7.89 6.19
N PRO A 2 0.47 -8.44 4.97
CA PRO A 2 1.32 -7.89 3.91
C PRO A 2 0.88 -6.46 3.50
N LEU A 3 -0.36 -6.08 3.81
CA LEU A 3 -1.05 -4.91 3.28
C LEU A 3 -0.88 -3.59 4.10
N GLY A 4 0.27 -3.36 4.73
CA GLY A 4 0.43 -2.21 5.66
C GLY A 4 -0.31 -2.38 7.01
N LEU A 5 -0.73 -1.27 7.65
CA LEU A 5 -1.53 -1.30 8.87
C LEU A 5 -3.00 -1.54 8.48
N SER A 6 -3.62 -2.57 9.05
CA SER A 6 -5.05 -2.83 8.85
C SER A 6 -5.80 -2.93 10.17
N ILE A 7 -6.94 -2.28 10.29
CA ILE A 7 -7.87 -2.41 11.42
C ILE A 7 -9.10 -3.16 10.94
N ASN A 8 -9.36 -4.31 11.53
CA ASN A 8 -10.45 -5.19 11.13
C ASN A 8 -11.48 -5.22 12.25
N VAL A 9 -12.73 -4.90 11.92
CA VAL A 9 -13.83 -4.77 12.87
C VAL A 9 -14.93 -5.73 12.46
N LYS A 10 -15.32 -6.61 13.38
CA LYS A 10 -16.48 -7.47 13.24
C LYS A 10 -17.56 -7.00 14.17
N PHE A 11 -18.73 -6.69 13.63
CA PHE A 11 -19.85 -6.19 14.41
C PHE A 11 -20.70 -7.33 14.96
N ALA A 12 -21.23 -7.08 16.16
CA ALA A 12 -22.35 -7.80 16.73
C ALA A 12 -22.14 -9.30 16.95
N THR A 13 -20.94 -9.67 17.38
CA THR A 13 -20.50 -11.06 17.56
C THR A 13 -20.34 -11.38 19.04
N GLU A 14 -21.05 -12.39 19.55
CA GLU A 14 -20.91 -12.86 20.95
C GLU A 14 -19.68 -13.77 21.13
N VAL A 15 -19.21 -14.38 20.05
CA VAL A 15 -18.09 -15.32 20.05
C VAL A 15 -16.90 -14.68 19.34
N PRO A 16 -15.72 -14.59 19.98
CA PRO A 16 -14.53 -14.10 19.32
C PRO A 16 -14.18 -14.96 18.11
N PHE A 17 -14.09 -14.34 16.94
CA PHE A 17 -13.59 -14.99 15.75
C PHE A 17 -12.06 -14.99 15.74
N GLN A 18 -11.46 -16.16 15.50
CA GLN A 18 -10.01 -16.33 15.30
C GLN A 18 -9.80 -17.18 14.04
N GLY A 19 -9.12 -16.62 13.03
CA GLY A 19 -8.77 -17.33 11.81
C GLY A 19 -8.80 -16.45 10.56
N PRO A 20 -8.35 -16.98 9.42
CA PRO A 20 -8.45 -16.30 8.13
C PRO A 20 -9.92 -16.19 7.71
N ALA A 21 -10.32 -15.01 7.23
CA ALA A 21 -11.62 -14.77 6.61
C ALA A 21 -11.45 -13.76 5.46
N GLY A 22 -12.14 -14.01 4.35
CA GLY A 22 -12.17 -13.18 3.16
C GLY A 22 -10.84 -13.09 2.41
N LEU A 23 -10.69 -11.98 1.69
CA LEU A 23 -9.51 -11.60 0.92
C LEU A 23 -8.25 -11.33 1.76
N PHE A 24 -8.38 -11.13 3.08
CA PHE A 24 -7.30 -10.54 3.88
C PHE A 24 -6.39 -11.52 4.63
N GLY A 25 -6.86 -12.74 4.97
CA GLY A 25 -6.02 -13.81 5.54
C GLY A 25 -5.39 -13.53 6.93
N ASP A 26 -5.42 -14.51 7.84
CA ASP A 26 -4.80 -14.52 9.19
C ASP A 26 -4.82 -13.19 9.97
N VAL A 27 -6.01 -12.59 10.14
CA VAL A 27 -6.12 -11.25 10.74
C VAL A 27 -6.65 -11.26 12.17
N VAL A 28 -6.20 -10.30 12.97
CA VAL A 28 -6.80 -9.98 14.28
C VAL A 28 -8.03 -9.11 14.07
N TRP A 29 -9.17 -9.61 14.53
CA TRP A 29 -10.47 -8.96 14.39
C TRP A 29 -10.92 -8.36 15.72
N ASN A 30 -11.20 -7.06 15.71
CA ASN A 30 -11.85 -6.35 16.81
C ASN A 30 -13.33 -6.77 16.86
N GLN A 31 -13.71 -7.47 17.93
CA GLN A 31 -15.05 -8.02 18.11
C GLN A 31 -15.90 -7.01 18.89
N VAL A 32 -16.80 -6.30 18.22
CA VAL A 32 -17.59 -5.23 18.85
C VAL A 32 -19.01 -5.73 19.09
N SER A 33 -19.30 -6.14 20.32
CA SER A 33 -20.57 -6.80 20.68
C SER A 33 -21.60 -5.87 21.32
N ASP A 34 -21.18 -4.72 21.87
CA ASP A 34 -22.04 -3.76 22.56
C ASP A 34 -21.95 -2.34 21.96
N ASN A 35 -23.10 -1.70 21.75
CA ASN A 35 -23.24 -0.31 21.31
C ASN A 35 -22.89 0.70 22.44
N GLN A 36 -21.99 0.37 23.38
CA GLN A 36 -21.77 1.22 24.56
C GLN A 36 -20.31 1.48 24.94
N GLY A 37 -19.34 1.04 24.14
CA GLY A 37 -17.93 1.24 24.47
C GLY A 37 -17.11 1.72 23.28
N ASN A 38 -16.44 2.86 23.46
CA ASN A 38 -15.25 3.21 22.69
C ASN A 38 -14.17 2.17 23.01
N GLN A 39 -14.20 1.04 22.31
CA GLN A 39 -13.18 0.02 22.48
C GLN A 39 -11.93 0.43 21.70
N PRO A 40 -10.73 0.32 22.30
CA PRO A 40 -9.51 0.51 21.56
C PRO A 40 -9.45 -0.53 20.44
N LEU A 41 -9.15 -0.06 19.25
CA LEU A 41 -8.97 -0.92 18.09
C LEU A 41 -7.54 -1.43 18.06
N TYR A 42 -7.39 -2.70 17.75
CA TYR A 42 -6.10 -3.28 17.41
C TYR A 42 -5.97 -3.38 15.90
N GLY A 43 -4.82 -2.93 15.39
CA GLY A 43 -4.42 -3.10 14.01
C GLY A 43 -3.41 -4.24 13.87
N ASP A 44 -3.36 -4.83 12.68
CA ASP A 44 -2.28 -5.70 12.26
C ASP A 44 -1.33 -4.91 11.35
N PHE A 45 -0.06 -4.87 11.72
CA PHE A 45 1.02 -4.34 10.90
C PHE A 45 2.11 -5.40 10.76
N LYS A 46 2.37 -5.89 9.54
CA LYS A 46 3.40 -6.91 9.28
C LYS A 46 3.28 -8.18 10.16
N ASN A 47 2.05 -8.59 10.49
CA ASN A 47 1.70 -9.73 11.36
C ASN A 47 1.99 -9.47 12.85
N GLU A 48 2.19 -8.21 13.24
CA GLU A 48 2.27 -7.79 14.64
C GLU A 48 0.96 -7.10 15.05
N LEU A 49 0.45 -7.48 16.21
CA LEU A 49 -0.72 -6.85 16.80
C LEU A 49 -0.31 -5.52 17.45
N ILE A 50 -0.83 -4.42 16.92
CA ILE A 50 -0.58 -3.06 17.43
C ILE A 50 -1.88 -2.53 18.03
N GLN A 51 -1.82 -2.08 19.29
CA GLN A 51 -2.93 -1.32 19.86
C GLN A 51 -2.93 0.08 19.25
N THR A 52 -4.06 0.50 18.69
CA THR A 52 -4.26 1.85 18.16
C THR A 52 -5.02 2.70 19.18
N GLU A 53 -4.92 4.02 19.05
CA GLU A 53 -5.78 4.96 19.76
C GLU A 53 -7.16 5.12 19.08
N ALA A 54 -7.36 4.46 17.93
CA ALA A 54 -8.61 4.52 17.22
C ALA A 54 -9.72 3.82 18.02
N GLN A 55 -10.90 4.41 18.00
CA GLN A 55 -12.08 3.93 18.71
C GLN A 55 -13.23 3.78 17.73
N VAL A 56 -13.99 2.70 17.86
CA VAL A 56 -15.21 2.48 17.07
C VAL A 56 -16.43 2.49 17.97
N SER A 57 -17.51 3.10 17.47
CA SER A 57 -18.86 3.00 18.02
C SER A 57 -19.84 2.81 16.87
N TRP A 58 -20.99 2.20 17.14
CA TRP A 58 -21.99 1.94 16.09
C TRP A 58 -23.39 1.86 16.68
N VAL A 59 -24.40 2.35 15.95
CA VAL A 59 -25.81 2.27 16.30
C VAL A 59 -26.56 1.55 15.18
N SER A 60 -27.44 0.61 15.55
CA SER A 60 -28.34 -0.06 14.62
C SER A 60 -29.66 -0.41 15.32
N PRO A 61 -30.82 -0.37 14.62
CA PRO A 61 -32.12 -0.78 15.16
C PRO A 61 -32.11 -2.20 15.73
N SER A 62 -31.40 -3.11 15.06
CA SER A 62 -31.28 -4.48 15.48
C SER A 62 -30.01 -5.14 14.93
N VAL A 63 -29.56 -6.16 15.64
CA VAL A 63 -28.56 -7.11 15.16
C VAL A 63 -29.29 -8.34 14.68
N GLN A 64 -29.00 -8.78 13.46
CA GLN A 64 -29.62 -9.95 12.88
C GLN A 64 -28.59 -11.06 12.68
N SER A 65 -29.03 -12.31 12.80
CA SER A 65 -28.23 -13.47 12.41
C SER A 65 -28.56 -13.85 10.98
N ALA A 66 -27.53 -13.89 10.14
CA ALA A 66 -27.63 -14.44 8.80
C ALA A 66 -28.03 -15.92 8.86
N GLN A 67 -29.01 -16.31 8.04
CA GLN A 67 -29.49 -17.69 7.97
C GLN A 67 -29.08 -18.29 6.63
N ASN A 68 -28.71 -19.57 6.63
CA ASN A 68 -28.39 -20.32 5.41
C ASN A 68 -27.23 -19.72 4.59
N ILE A 69 -26.14 -19.30 5.24
CA ILE A 69 -24.89 -18.98 4.53
C ILE A 69 -24.36 -20.28 3.91
N ILE A 70 -24.35 -20.38 2.59
CA ILE A 70 -23.89 -21.56 1.85
C ILE A 70 -22.52 -21.24 1.21
N GLY A 71 -21.52 -22.10 1.42
CA GLY A 71 -20.18 -21.91 0.83
C GLY A 71 -19.22 -21.08 1.70
N GLY A 72 -18.06 -20.76 1.13
CA GLY A 72 -16.96 -20.07 1.84
C GLY A 72 -16.22 -20.95 2.84
N THR A 73 -15.09 -20.43 3.34
CA THR A 73 -14.37 -21.04 4.46
C THR A 73 -15.17 -20.89 5.77
N PRO A 74 -14.88 -21.68 6.82
CA PRO A 74 -15.48 -21.45 8.14
C PRO A 74 -15.29 -20.02 8.66
N GLY A 75 -14.20 -19.35 8.26
CA GLY A 75 -13.95 -17.96 8.60
C GLY A 75 -14.91 -17.00 7.92
N ASP A 76 -15.18 -17.21 6.64
CA ASP A 76 -16.17 -16.42 5.89
C ASP A 76 -17.57 -16.56 6.50
N GLN A 77 -17.97 -17.80 6.81
CA GLN A 77 -19.27 -18.06 7.44
C GLN A 77 -19.38 -17.39 8.82
N ALA A 78 -18.30 -17.42 9.60
CA ALA A 78 -18.25 -16.77 10.89
C ALA A 78 -18.32 -15.24 10.76
N LEU A 79 -17.61 -14.65 9.79
CA LEU A 79 -17.62 -13.22 9.50
C LEU A 79 -19.03 -12.75 9.11
N MET A 80 -19.70 -13.55 8.29
CA MET A 80 -21.01 -13.23 7.73
C MET A 80 -22.19 -13.63 8.62
N GLY A 81 -21.94 -14.30 9.75
CA GLY A 81 -22.99 -14.86 10.63
C GLY A 81 -23.90 -13.83 11.28
N THR A 82 -23.45 -12.59 11.46
CA THR A 82 -24.19 -11.50 12.09
C THR A 82 -24.02 -10.20 11.30
N TYR A 83 -25.05 -9.35 11.28
CA TYR A 83 -25.01 -8.04 10.62
C TYR A 83 -25.82 -6.98 11.36
N LEU A 84 -25.43 -5.73 11.16
CA LEU A 84 -26.16 -4.53 11.57
C LEU A 84 -27.30 -4.28 10.58
N GLU A 85 -28.54 -4.17 11.07
CA GLU A 85 -29.68 -3.79 10.25
C GLU A 85 -29.64 -2.29 9.92
N SER A 86 -29.99 -1.93 8.69
CA SER A 86 -30.17 -0.53 8.30
C SER A 86 -31.47 0.09 8.86
N PRO A 87 -31.50 1.40 9.15
CA PRO A 87 -30.38 2.33 9.06
C PRO A 87 -29.37 2.09 10.19
N SER A 88 -28.09 2.04 9.86
CA SER A 88 -27.01 1.94 10.84
C SER A 88 -26.08 3.13 10.74
N GLU A 89 -25.45 3.48 11.85
CA GLU A 89 -24.43 4.51 11.94
C GLU A 89 -23.18 3.89 12.56
N ILE A 90 -22.01 4.08 11.97
CA ILE A 90 -20.72 3.64 12.50
C ILE A 90 -19.83 4.88 12.57
N GLN A 91 -19.23 5.10 13.72
CA GLN A 91 -18.29 6.19 13.92
C GLN A 91 -16.93 5.65 14.37
N ILE A 92 -15.87 6.10 13.70
CA ILE A 92 -14.48 5.80 14.04
C ILE A 92 -13.78 7.12 14.32
N GLN A 93 -13.07 7.20 15.44
CA GLN A 93 -12.33 8.38 15.84
C GLN A 93 -10.88 8.00 16.13
N GLY A 94 -9.95 8.95 16.00
CA GLY A 94 -8.55 8.78 16.38
C GLY A 94 -7.72 7.97 15.38
N LEU A 95 -8.11 7.92 14.11
CA LEU A 95 -7.30 7.25 13.08
C LEU A 95 -5.94 7.94 12.84
N ASP A 96 -5.83 9.23 13.15
CA ASP A 96 -4.60 10.06 13.07
C ASP A 96 -3.62 9.83 14.21
N GLN A 97 -4.07 9.27 15.32
CA GLN A 97 -3.25 9.09 16.51
C GLN A 97 -2.38 7.84 16.47
N THR A 98 -2.41 7.08 15.38
CA THR A 98 -1.39 6.05 15.12
C THR A 98 -0.06 6.75 14.85
N GLU A 99 0.86 6.74 15.84
CA GLU A 99 2.12 7.51 15.92
C GLU A 99 3.01 7.53 14.65
N ARG A 100 2.74 6.66 13.66
CA ARG A 100 3.53 6.51 12.43
C ARG A 100 3.01 7.28 11.22
N HIS A 101 1.88 8.00 11.29
CA HIS A 101 1.23 8.60 10.11
C HIS A 101 0.77 10.05 10.33
N GLN A 102 1.67 10.94 10.80
CA GLN A 102 1.35 12.37 10.95
C GLN A 102 1.17 13.09 9.60
N ASP A 103 1.71 12.53 8.52
CA ASP A 103 1.60 13.09 7.18
C ASP A 103 0.41 12.43 6.48
N ARG A 104 -0.73 13.13 6.49
CA ARG A 104 -1.98 12.81 5.74
C ARG A 104 -2.39 11.33 5.76
N LEU A 105 -3.38 11.01 6.56
CA LEU A 105 -4.10 9.74 6.48
C LEU A 105 -4.54 9.47 5.04
N ASN A 106 -4.13 8.36 4.44
CA ASN A 106 -4.72 7.82 3.21
C ASN A 106 -5.13 6.38 3.53
N TYR A 107 -6.42 6.15 3.74
CA TYR A 107 -6.91 4.82 4.03
C TYR A 107 -8.06 4.40 3.11
N ARG A 108 -8.08 3.10 2.81
CA ARG A 108 -9.14 2.41 2.09
C ARG A 108 -10.05 1.73 3.12
N ILE A 109 -11.36 1.85 2.94
CA ILE A 109 -12.35 1.12 3.73
C ILE A 109 -13.05 0.09 2.87
N ILE A 110 -13.21 -1.09 3.45
CA ILE A 110 -13.84 -2.22 2.81
C ILE A 110 -14.92 -2.72 3.75
N LEU A 111 -16.18 -2.52 3.37
CA LEU A 111 -17.34 -3.01 4.11
C LEU A 111 -17.76 -4.36 3.57
N TYR A 112 -17.88 -5.33 4.48
CA TYR A 112 -18.50 -6.61 4.20
C TYR A 112 -19.99 -6.54 4.49
N THR A 113 -20.79 -6.93 3.51
CA THR A 113 -22.24 -6.79 3.57
C THR A 113 -22.91 -8.14 3.32
N TYR A 114 -23.95 -8.43 4.08
CA TYR A 114 -24.81 -9.59 3.88
C TYR A 114 -25.70 -9.21 2.71
N GLY A 115 -25.35 -9.72 1.51
CA GLY A 115 -25.83 -9.21 0.22
C GLY A 115 -27.30 -8.82 0.19
N GLY A 116 -27.59 -7.78 -0.59
CA GLY A 116 -28.91 -7.17 -0.61
C GLY A 116 -30.04 -8.16 -0.85
N ARG A 117 -31.20 -7.91 -0.25
CA ARG A 117 -32.42 -8.63 -0.61
C ARG A 117 -32.82 -8.25 -2.03
N GLU A 118 -33.14 -9.25 -2.85
CA GLU A 118 -33.64 -9.04 -4.20
C GLU A 118 -34.80 -8.02 -4.20
N GLY A 119 -34.63 -6.94 -4.97
CA GLY A 119 -35.62 -5.87 -5.09
C GLY A 119 -35.61 -4.81 -3.97
N GLU A 120 -34.74 -4.91 -2.97
CA GLU A 120 -34.52 -3.87 -1.97
C GLU A 120 -33.22 -3.09 -2.27
N ALA A 121 -33.33 -1.76 -2.40
CA ALA A 121 -32.15 -0.89 -2.56
C ALA A 121 -31.62 -0.45 -1.19
N GLY A 122 -30.32 -0.25 -1.09
CA GLY A 122 -29.65 0.32 0.07
C GLY A 122 -28.58 1.30 -0.35
N GLU A 123 -28.28 2.28 0.51
CA GLU A 123 -27.24 3.29 0.27
C GLU A 123 -26.29 3.33 1.46
N TYR A 124 -25.03 3.65 1.16
CA TYR A 124 -23.97 3.86 2.13
C TYR A 124 -23.48 5.29 1.98
N PHE A 125 -23.33 6.00 3.09
CA PHE A 125 -22.81 7.37 3.13
C PHE A 125 -21.55 7.37 3.99
N VAL A 126 -20.49 8.05 3.53
CA VAL A 126 -19.25 8.22 4.29
C VAL A 126 -19.00 9.71 4.46
N ASN A 127 -18.88 10.17 5.71
CA ASN A 127 -18.66 11.57 6.09
C ASN A 127 -19.65 12.54 5.44
N GLU A 128 -20.92 12.13 5.35
CA GLU A 128 -22.00 12.87 4.68
C GLU A 128 -21.80 13.13 3.18
N GLN A 129 -20.72 12.63 2.59
CA GLN A 129 -20.53 12.62 1.15
C GLN A 129 -21.42 11.52 0.54
N ASN A 130 -22.08 11.87 -0.56
CA ASN A 130 -22.90 10.96 -1.33
C ASN A 130 -21.98 10.24 -2.32
N PRO A 131 -21.69 8.94 -2.14
CA PRO A 131 -20.84 8.26 -3.08
C PRO A 131 -21.70 7.89 -4.29
N GLU A 132 -21.33 8.35 -5.48
CA GLU A 132 -21.83 7.78 -6.74
C GLU A 132 -21.38 6.32 -6.96
N LEU A 133 -20.87 5.65 -5.91
CA LEU A 133 -20.60 4.20 -5.85
C LEU A 133 -21.89 3.44 -5.52
N SER A 134 -22.85 3.42 -6.46
CA SER A 134 -23.95 2.47 -6.39
C SER A 134 -23.45 1.10 -6.85
N VAL A 135 -23.34 0.13 -5.95
CA VAL A 135 -23.21 -1.27 -6.35
C VAL A 135 -24.58 -1.73 -6.83
N ASP A 136 -24.71 -2.01 -8.13
CA ASP A 136 -25.90 -2.64 -8.71
C ASP A 136 -26.02 -4.08 -8.19
N MET A 137 -26.85 -4.28 -7.17
CA MET A 137 -27.12 -5.58 -6.54
C MET A 137 -28.02 -6.50 -7.40
N GLY A 138 -28.16 -6.24 -8.70
CA GLY A 138 -29.11 -6.90 -9.60
C GLY A 138 -28.97 -8.42 -9.81
N PHE A 139 -28.06 -9.13 -9.12
CA PHE A 139 -27.89 -10.58 -9.24
C PHE A 139 -27.58 -11.32 -7.93
N PHE A 140 -28.03 -10.81 -6.78
CA PHE A 140 -27.93 -11.56 -5.52
C PHE A 140 -29.31 -12.07 -5.07
N ASP A 141 -29.53 -13.38 -5.18
CA ASP A 141 -30.78 -14.08 -4.81
C ASP A 141 -30.74 -14.66 -3.38
N GLY A 142 -29.81 -14.20 -2.55
CA GLY A 142 -29.58 -14.73 -1.20
C GLY A 142 -28.70 -15.98 -1.15
N HIS A 143 -28.17 -16.46 -2.28
CA HIS A 143 -27.14 -17.49 -2.33
C HIS A 143 -25.74 -16.88 -2.53
N PHE A 144 -24.85 -17.10 -1.56
CA PHE A 144 -23.43 -16.80 -1.71
C PHE A 144 -22.87 -17.64 -2.87
N SER A 145 -22.47 -16.97 -3.94
CA SER A 145 -21.70 -17.58 -5.02
C SER A 145 -20.24 -17.47 -4.69
N GLU A 146 -19.55 -18.61 -4.60
CA GLU A 146 -18.10 -18.67 -4.38
C GLU A 146 -17.39 -17.87 -5.49
N GLY A 147 -16.77 -16.77 -5.08
CA GLY A 147 -16.00 -15.87 -5.92
C GLY A 147 -15.19 -14.92 -5.03
N PRO A 148 -14.09 -14.34 -5.53
CA PRO A 148 -13.16 -13.57 -4.71
C PRO A 148 -13.76 -12.32 -4.06
N LEU A 149 -14.94 -11.84 -4.45
CA LEU A 149 -15.40 -10.49 -4.13
C LEU A 149 -16.54 -10.35 -3.11
N GLY A 150 -17.20 -11.43 -2.66
CA GLY A 150 -18.33 -11.32 -1.71
C GLY A 150 -19.33 -10.20 -2.10
N ASN A 151 -20.04 -9.59 -1.13
CA ASN A 151 -20.63 -8.26 -1.34
C ASN A 151 -19.80 -7.26 -0.55
N MET A 152 -18.82 -6.67 -1.22
CA MET A 152 -17.91 -5.69 -0.64
C MET A 152 -18.26 -4.30 -1.17
N VAL A 153 -18.28 -3.31 -0.28
CA VAL A 153 -18.31 -1.89 -0.66
C VAL A 153 -16.96 -1.31 -0.33
N VAL A 154 -16.28 -0.77 -1.34
CA VAL A 154 -14.95 -0.18 -1.20
C VAL A 154 -15.07 1.33 -1.27
N PHE A 155 -14.54 2.00 -0.26
CA PHE A 155 -14.29 3.44 -0.25
C PHE A 155 -12.78 3.64 -0.28
N GLU A 156 -12.30 4.34 -1.30
CA GLU A 156 -10.89 4.61 -1.45
C GLU A 156 -10.56 6.03 -1.00
N ARG A 157 -9.28 6.26 -0.70
CA ARG A 157 -8.71 7.61 -0.58
C ARG A 157 -9.38 8.47 0.50
N LEU A 158 -9.71 7.87 1.64
CA LEU A 158 -10.29 8.57 2.76
C LEU A 158 -9.19 9.24 3.60
N MET A 159 -9.35 10.54 3.83
CA MET A 159 -8.35 11.38 4.51
C MET A 159 -8.80 11.89 5.89
N ASP A 160 -10.07 11.67 6.27
CA ASP A 160 -10.61 12.22 7.51
C ASP A 160 -10.17 11.36 8.71
N PRO A 161 -9.57 11.92 9.76
CA PRO A 161 -9.28 11.16 10.99
C PRO A 161 -10.52 10.65 11.72
N ASN A 162 -11.68 11.25 11.46
CA ASN A 162 -12.96 10.83 11.98
C ASN A 162 -13.83 10.31 10.84
N LEU A 163 -14.10 9.01 10.87
CA LEU A 163 -14.98 8.37 9.93
C LEU A 163 -16.39 8.30 10.50
N PHE A 164 -17.37 8.65 9.68
CA PHE A 164 -18.78 8.43 9.93
C PHE A 164 -19.42 7.71 8.74
N ILE A 165 -19.84 6.46 8.94
CA ILE A 165 -20.59 5.69 7.95
C ILE A 165 -22.06 5.68 8.36
N ARG A 166 -22.97 5.97 7.43
CA ARG A 166 -24.42 5.81 7.62
C ARG A 166 -25.00 4.93 6.53
N THR A 167 -25.93 4.06 6.87
CA THR A 167 -26.67 3.25 5.90
C THR A 167 -28.15 3.59 5.87
N THR A 168 -28.78 3.49 4.69
CA THR A 168 -30.23 3.63 4.49
C THR A 168 -30.74 2.48 3.60
N GLY A 169 -32.06 2.26 3.57
CA GLY A 169 -32.64 1.17 2.79
C GLY A 169 -32.18 -0.21 3.29
N HIS A 170 -31.90 -1.14 2.37
CA HIS A 170 -31.36 -2.47 2.68
C HIS A 170 -29.84 -2.53 2.46
N ALA A 171 -29.08 -1.97 3.42
CA ALA A 171 -27.62 -1.84 3.36
C ALA A 171 -26.95 -2.40 4.64
N PRO A 172 -27.07 -3.71 4.91
CA PRO A 172 -26.54 -4.32 6.12
C PRO A 172 -25.01 -4.37 6.14
N ILE A 173 -24.41 -4.23 7.32
CA ILE A 173 -22.95 -4.30 7.52
C ILE A 173 -22.61 -5.44 8.49
N ASN A 174 -21.76 -6.36 8.08
CA ASN A 174 -21.26 -7.47 8.91
C ASN A 174 -19.93 -7.13 9.56
N ALA A 175 -19.02 -6.63 8.74
CA ALA A 175 -17.65 -6.38 9.12
C ALA A 175 -17.08 -5.24 8.27
N MET A 176 -15.96 -4.71 8.71
CA MET A 176 -15.28 -3.59 8.09
C MET A 176 -13.78 -3.77 8.25
N THR A 177 -13.04 -3.47 7.20
CA THR A 177 -11.58 -3.38 7.23
C THR A 177 -11.18 -1.96 6.83
N ILE A 178 -10.30 -1.35 7.62
CA ILE A 178 -9.63 -0.08 7.32
C ILE A 178 -8.19 -0.44 6.99
N MET A 179 -7.72 -0.08 5.81
CA MET A 179 -6.35 -0.30 5.37
C MET A 179 -5.67 1.04 5.20
N TYR A 180 -4.56 1.25 5.89
CA TYR A 180 -3.73 2.43 5.67
C TYR A 180 -2.82 2.14 4.47
N CYS A 181 -3.04 2.83 3.35
CA CYS A 181 -2.12 2.76 2.23
C CYS A 181 -0.84 3.51 2.65
N LEU A 182 0.31 2.90 2.39
CA LEU A 182 1.57 3.57 2.68
C LEU A 182 1.69 4.80 1.77
N LYS A 183 2.34 5.87 2.23
CA LYS A 183 2.62 7.00 1.33
C LYS A 183 3.45 6.47 0.17
N GLY A 184 2.99 6.68 -1.07
CA GLY A 184 3.62 6.16 -2.28
C GLY A 184 3.21 4.73 -2.68
N ASP A 185 2.33 4.07 -1.94
CA ASP A 185 1.68 2.82 -2.37
C ASP A 185 0.39 3.19 -3.10
N PHE A 186 0.48 3.31 -4.43
CA PHE A 186 -0.56 3.87 -5.30
C PHE A 186 -1.58 2.82 -5.73
N ASP A 187 -1.22 1.54 -5.76
CA ASP A 187 -2.17 0.46 -6.00
C ASP A 187 -2.83 -0.08 -4.71
N CYS A 188 -2.33 0.37 -3.55
CA CYS A 188 -2.80 -0.01 -2.22
C CYS A 188 -2.73 -1.53 -2.00
N ASP A 189 -1.72 -2.19 -2.56
CA ASP A 189 -1.38 -3.59 -2.25
C ASP A 189 -0.59 -3.70 -0.92
N GLY A 190 -0.23 -2.57 -0.33
CA GLY A 190 0.48 -2.45 0.95
C GLY A 190 1.99 -2.66 0.87
N HIS A 191 2.52 -2.81 -0.35
CA HIS A 191 3.91 -2.67 -0.67
C HIS A 191 4.15 -1.29 -1.29
N VAL A 192 5.31 -0.71 -1.01
CA VAL A 192 5.81 0.47 -1.75
C VAL A 192 6.93 -0.09 -2.61
N ASP A 193 6.64 -0.40 -3.87
CA ASP A 193 7.56 -1.09 -4.78
C ASP A 193 7.61 -0.49 -6.19
N VAL A 194 8.25 -1.19 -7.13
CA VAL A 194 8.45 -0.64 -8.48
C VAL A 194 7.13 -0.40 -9.21
N ASN A 195 6.08 -1.18 -8.95
CA ASN A 195 4.79 -1.00 -9.62
C ASN A 195 4.17 0.36 -9.27
N ASP A 196 4.32 0.80 -8.02
CA ASP A 196 3.92 2.14 -7.60
C ASP A 196 4.71 3.23 -8.33
N LEU A 197 6.02 3.04 -8.43
CA LEU A 197 6.89 4.00 -9.09
C LEU A 197 6.58 4.12 -10.59
N GLU A 198 6.27 3.01 -11.25
CA GLU A 198 5.79 3.02 -12.63
C GLU A 198 4.42 3.70 -12.76
N THR A 199 3.53 3.49 -11.79
CA THR A 199 2.21 4.18 -11.74
C THR A 199 2.40 5.69 -11.61
N LEU A 200 3.33 6.14 -10.77
CA LEU A 200 3.69 7.56 -10.64
C LEU A 200 4.30 8.13 -11.93
N ASN A 201 5.21 7.39 -12.55
CA ASN A 201 5.81 7.80 -13.83
C ASN A 201 4.75 7.88 -14.94
N GLU A 202 3.80 6.95 -14.98
CA GLU A 202 2.67 6.99 -15.92
C GLU A 202 1.77 8.21 -15.66
N ALA A 203 1.49 8.54 -14.40
CA ALA A 203 0.74 9.74 -14.03
C ALA A 203 1.45 11.03 -14.47
N ILE A 204 2.78 11.12 -14.30
CA ILE A 204 3.60 12.25 -14.77
C ILE A 204 3.55 12.35 -16.30
N LYS A 205 3.71 11.23 -17.01
CA LYS A 205 3.72 11.20 -18.48
C LYS A 205 2.38 11.61 -19.09
N ASN A 206 1.29 11.25 -18.44
CA ASN A 206 -0.04 11.49 -18.98
C ASN A 206 -0.49 12.95 -18.87
N GLU A 207 0.24 13.83 -18.14
CA GLU A 207 0.00 15.29 -17.98
C GLU A 207 -1.49 15.71 -18.12
N ASP A 208 -2.42 14.90 -17.59
CA ASP A 208 -3.84 15.12 -17.87
C ASP A 208 -4.26 16.43 -17.19
N GLU A 209 -5.15 17.20 -17.84
CA GLU A 209 -5.54 18.54 -17.36
C GLU A 209 -6.15 18.52 -15.94
N ASP A 210 -6.61 17.34 -15.50
CA ASP A 210 -7.03 17.06 -14.13
C ASP A 210 -5.88 16.41 -13.35
N ILE A 211 -5.04 17.24 -12.72
CA ILE A 211 -3.95 16.80 -11.83
C ILE A 211 -4.56 15.92 -10.72
N ASP A 212 -4.27 14.62 -10.74
CA ASP A 212 -4.56 13.74 -9.62
C ASP A 212 -3.53 13.98 -8.52
N LEU A 213 -3.92 14.83 -7.56
CA LEU A 213 -3.09 15.22 -6.41
C LEU A 213 -2.71 14.04 -5.50
N ASP A 214 -3.22 12.84 -5.75
CA ASP A 214 -2.78 11.63 -5.05
C ASP A 214 -1.33 11.27 -5.40
N PHE A 215 -0.85 11.67 -6.59
CA PHE A 215 0.53 11.48 -7.02
C PHE A 215 1.49 12.62 -6.59
N ASP A 216 0.95 13.73 -6.07
CA ASP A 216 1.72 14.86 -5.53
C ASP A 216 2.20 14.52 -4.10
N LEU A 217 3.34 13.84 -4.02
CA LEU A 217 3.95 13.39 -2.78
C LEU A 217 4.69 14.50 -2.04
N ASN A 218 5.16 15.53 -2.75
CA ASN A 218 5.90 16.64 -2.16
C ASN A 218 4.98 17.81 -1.70
N LEU A 219 3.70 17.76 -2.08
CA LEU A 219 2.63 18.71 -1.77
C LEU A 219 2.81 20.10 -2.38
N ASP A 220 3.43 20.21 -3.55
CA ASP A 220 3.62 21.47 -4.27
C ASP A 220 2.50 21.80 -5.27
N LEU A 221 1.47 20.94 -5.34
CA LEU A 221 0.30 21.01 -6.22
C LEU A 221 0.64 20.73 -7.70
N THR A 222 1.77 20.12 -7.97
CA THR A 222 2.15 19.60 -9.28
C THR A 222 2.58 18.14 -9.16
N VAL A 223 2.25 17.33 -10.16
CA VAL A 223 2.73 15.94 -10.24
C VAL A 223 3.92 15.95 -11.19
N SER A 224 5.12 15.74 -10.66
CA SER A 224 6.37 15.95 -11.38
C SER A 224 7.47 14.99 -10.93
N HIS A 225 8.66 15.12 -11.52
CA HIS A 225 9.82 14.36 -11.11
C HIS A 225 10.24 14.60 -9.65
N ASP A 226 9.88 15.75 -9.05
CA ASP A 226 10.15 15.99 -7.63
C ASP A 226 9.32 15.05 -6.72
N ASP A 227 8.20 14.52 -7.21
CA ASP A 227 7.42 13.49 -6.53
C ASP A 227 8.08 12.12 -6.60
N VAL A 228 8.66 11.77 -7.74
CA VAL A 228 9.50 10.55 -7.90
C VAL A 228 10.64 10.57 -6.89
N MET A 229 11.34 11.70 -6.79
CA MET A 229 12.42 11.87 -5.81
C MET A 229 11.91 11.79 -4.36
N THR A 230 10.71 12.29 -4.10
CA THR A 230 10.04 12.16 -2.80
C THR A 230 9.63 10.72 -2.51
N TRP A 231 9.16 9.97 -3.51
CA TRP A 231 8.83 8.55 -3.40
C TRP A 231 10.07 7.75 -3.01
N ILE A 232 11.17 7.88 -3.76
CA ILE A 232 12.41 7.15 -3.54
C ILE A 232 12.94 7.38 -2.11
N LYS A 233 13.00 8.64 -1.68
CA LYS A 233 13.61 9.03 -0.40
C LYS A 233 12.69 8.83 0.80
N CYS A 234 11.43 9.20 0.68
CA CYS A 234 10.51 9.28 1.81
C CYS A 234 9.57 8.07 1.89
N ALA A 235 9.07 7.57 0.75
CA ALA A 235 8.17 6.43 0.71
C ALA A 235 8.95 5.10 0.82
N LYS A 236 9.92 4.90 -0.08
CA LYS A 236 10.71 3.67 -0.14
C LYS A 236 11.89 3.67 0.84
N GLY A 237 12.53 4.83 1.01
CA GLY A 237 13.74 4.96 1.83
C GLY A 237 14.98 4.38 1.15
N THR A 238 15.07 4.52 -0.18
CA THR A 238 16.23 4.11 -0.98
C THR A 238 16.85 5.30 -1.73
N CYS A 239 17.71 5.00 -2.71
CA CYS A 239 18.50 5.93 -3.49
C CYS A 239 18.18 5.81 -4.99
N VAL A 240 18.42 6.91 -5.70
CA VAL A 240 18.46 6.86 -7.17
C VAL A 240 19.61 5.95 -7.59
N GLY A 241 19.34 5.02 -8.51
CA GLY A 241 20.32 4.06 -8.98
C GLY A 241 20.17 2.65 -8.41
N ASP A 242 19.44 2.48 -7.31
CA ASP A 242 19.11 1.17 -6.73
C ASP A 242 18.01 0.50 -7.57
N VAL A 243 18.42 -0.41 -8.45
CA VAL A 243 17.56 -1.02 -9.48
C VAL A 243 16.66 -2.08 -8.89
N ASN A 244 17.18 -2.83 -7.91
CA ASN A 244 16.45 -3.93 -7.28
C ASN A 244 15.73 -3.51 -5.99
N LEU A 245 15.86 -2.24 -5.60
CA LEU A 245 15.23 -1.62 -4.43
C LEU A 245 15.63 -2.28 -3.11
N ASP A 246 16.85 -2.82 -3.00
CA ASP A 246 17.39 -3.44 -1.78
C ASP A 246 17.90 -2.43 -0.74
N GLY A 247 17.90 -1.15 -1.11
CA GLY A 247 18.33 -0.02 -0.30
C GLY A 247 19.72 0.50 -0.65
N VAL A 248 20.49 -0.17 -1.50
CA VAL A 248 21.92 0.13 -1.73
C VAL A 248 22.24 0.25 -3.21
N PHE A 249 22.46 1.47 -3.70
CA PHE A 249 23.00 1.67 -5.05
C PHE A 249 24.49 1.28 -5.11
N ASN A 250 24.82 0.19 -5.83
CA ASN A 250 26.17 -0.34 -5.95
C ASN A 250 26.47 -0.92 -7.35
N SER A 251 27.57 -1.67 -7.49
CA SER A 251 27.99 -2.24 -8.77
C SER A 251 27.06 -3.32 -9.31
N ASP A 252 26.37 -4.06 -8.45
CA ASP A 252 25.44 -5.11 -8.84
C ASP A 252 24.23 -4.51 -9.56
N ASP A 253 23.71 -3.35 -9.10
CA ASP A 253 22.66 -2.60 -9.80
C ASP A 253 23.09 -2.20 -11.21
N LEU A 254 24.31 -1.68 -11.35
CA LEU A 254 24.83 -1.29 -12.67
C LEU A 254 25.00 -2.50 -13.60
N VAL A 255 25.40 -3.66 -13.07
CA VAL A 255 25.53 -4.90 -13.86
C VAL A 255 24.16 -5.39 -14.30
N GLU A 256 23.17 -5.41 -13.40
CA GLU A 256 21.78 -5.76 -13.71
C GLU A 256 21.22 -4.84 -14.80
N LEU A 257 21.36 -3.53 -14.60
CA LEU A 257 20.94 -2.48 -15.51
C LEU A 257 21.53 -2.61 -16.92
N PHE A 258 22.86 -2.77 -17.03
CA PHE A 258 23.49 -2.88 -18.35
C PHE A 258 23.23 -4.23 -19.04
N THR A 259 22.77 -5.25 -18.30
CA THR A 259 22.39 -6.54 -18.88
C THR A 259 21.09 -6.45 -19.68
N GLU A 260 20.20 -5.53 -19.33
CA GLU A 260 18.97 -5.22 -20.10
C GLU A 260 19.27 -4.64 -21.48
N GLY A 261 20.42 -3.94 -21.62
CA GLY A 261 20.89 -3.46 -22.92
C GLY A 261 20.09 -2.28 -23.51
N LEU A 262 19.39 -1.51 -22.67
CA LEU A 262 18.59 -0.35 -23.09
C LEU A 262 19.37 0.98 -23.14
N TYR A 263 20.61 1.01 -22.62
CA TYR A 263 21.43 2.23 -22.55
C TYR A 263 21.63 2.89 -23.92
N ASN A 264 21.23 4.16 -24.05
CA ASN A 264 21.29 4.94 -25.29
C ASN A 264 20.58 4.25 -26.48
N THR A 265 19.49 3.55 -26.21
CA THR A 265 18.59 3.02 -27.24
C THR A 265 17.34 3.90 -27.34
N ASP A 266 16.57 3.75 -28.42
CA ASP A 266 15.25 4.40 -28.56
C ASP A 266 14.12 3.55 -27.96
N ASN A 267 14.45 2.44 -27.27
CA ASN A 267 13.45 1.61 -26.62
C ASN A 267 13.03 2.25 -25.30
N GLU A 268 11.78 2.03 -24.93
CA GLU A 268 11.23 2.48 -23.65
C GLU A 268 11.92 1.79 -22.48
N ALA A 269 12.36 2.58 -21.51
CA ALA A 269 12.89 2.12 -20.24
C ALA A 269 11.90 2.43 -19.10
N THR A 270 11.87 1.51 -18.13
CA THR A 270 11.27 1.62 -16.79
C THR A 270 12.36 1.91 -15.75
N TRP A 271 11.99 2.13 -14.50
CA TRP A 271 12.92 2.33 -13.38
C TRP A 271 13.98 1.22 -13.30
N THR A 272 13.53 -0.05 -13.28
CA THR A 272 14.40 -1.24 -13.18
C THR A 272 15.34 -1.40 -14.38
N SER A 273 15.03 -0.73 -15.48
CA SER A 273 15.85 -0.75 -16.71
C SER A 273 16.57 0.58 -16.97
N GLY A 274 16.53 1.52 -16.03
CA GLY A 274 17.40 2.70 -15.98
C GLY A 274 16.76 4.06 -16.18
N ASP A 275 15.44 4.14 -16.37
CA ASP A 275 14.72 5.43 -16.44
C ASP A 275 14.57 6.00 -15.03
N TRP A 276 15.57 6.74 -14.59
CA TRP A 276 15.61 7.30 -13.24
C TRP A 276 15.16 8.76 -13.20
N ASN A 277 15.03 9.41 -14.36
CA ASN A 277 14.49 10.76 -14.49
C ASN A 277 13.00 10.79 -14.92
N GLY A 278 12.42 9.65 -15.31
CA GLY A 278 11.01 9.48 -15.68
C GLY A 278 10.67 9.80 -17.14
N ASP A 279 11.66 9.97 -18.03
CA ASP A 279 11.47 10.37 -19.43
C ASP A 279 11.31 9.18 -20.42
N CYS A 280 11.13 7.98 -19.87
CA CYS A 280 11.05 6.69 -20.57
C CYS A 280 12.32 6.26 -21.30
N ARG A 281 13.49 6.85 -21.00
CA ARG A 281 14.76 6.47 -21.63
C ARG A 281 15.78 6.14 -20.56
N PHE A 282 16.71 5.26 -20.92
CA PHE A 282 17.90 5.05 -20.12
C PHE A 282 19.11 5.59 -20.89
N ASP A 283 19.60 6.75 -20.48
CA ASP A 283 20.77 7.37 -21.11
C ASP A 283 21.77 7.95 -20.10
N SER A 284 22.60 8.90 -20.55
CA SER A 284 23.61 9.50 -19.68
C SER A 284 23.01 10.36 -18.58
N ASP A 285 21.84 10.96 -18.81
CA ASP A 285 21.24 11.90 -17.87
C ASP A 285 20.74 11.17 -16.62
N ASP A 286 20.24 9.93 -16.75
CA ASP A 286 19.92 9.04 -15.63
C ASP A 286 21.15 8.70 -14.79
N LEU A 287 22.23 8.26 -15.44
CA LEU A 287 23.47 7.93 -14.74
C LEU A 287 24.03 9.15 -14.01
N VAL A 288 24.01 10.31 -14.64
CA VAL A 288 24.44 11.56 -14.01
C VAL A 288 23.54 11.89 -12.81
N LEU A 289 22.22 11.75 -12.93
CA LEU A 289 21.28 11.96 -11.83
C LEU A 289 21.60 11.06 -10.63
N ALA A 290 21.79 9.75 -10.84
CA ALA A 290 22.11 8.81 -9.77
C ALA A 290 23.44 9.12 -9.07
N PHE A 291 24.48 9.46 -9.84
CA PHE A 291 25.78 9.82 -9.26
C PHE A 291 25.78 11.19 -8.58
N ILE A 292 24.94 12.14 -9.03
CA ILE A 292 24.78 13.44 -8.38
C ILE A 292 24.09 13.30 -7.02
N GLU A 293 23.15 12.36 -6.88
CA GLU A 293 22.55 12.04 -5.58
C GLU A 293 23.68 11.69 -4.59
N GLY A 294 24.64 10.87 -5.03
CA GLY A 294 25.83 10.53 -4.25
C GLY A 294 25.67 9.29 -3.38
N CYS A 295 24.68 8.44 -3.66
CA CYS A 295 24.45 7.19 -2.95
C CYS A 295 25.34 6.01 -3.38
N TYR A 296 26.06 6.10 -4.50
CA TYR A 296 26.82 4.96 -5.04
C TYR A 296 27.88 4.45 -4.05
N GLU A 297 27.81 3.15 -3.72
CA GLU A 297 28.66 2.48 -2.72
C GLU A 297 28.62 3.15 -1.33
N THR A 298 27.62 3.99 -1.07
CA THR A 298 27.34 4.41 0.30
C THR A 298 26.49 3.34 0.94
N GLU A 299 26.94 2.81 2.09
CA GLU A 299 26.06 1.97 2.88
C GLU A 299 24.78 2.78 3.17
N ALA A 300 23.62 2.24 2.79
CA ALA A 300 22.33 2.87 2.99
C ALA A 300 22.24 3.45 4.40
N VAL A 301 22.36 4.77 4.52
CA VAL A 301 22.32 5.45 5.82
C VAL A 301 20.98 5.17 6.52
N PHE A 302 19.95 4.84 5.74
CA PHE A 302 18.58 4.60 6.16
C PHE A 302 18.30 3.17 6.65
N ALA A 303 19.02 2.14 6.19
CA ALA A 303 18.77 0.76 6.63
C ALA A 303 19.10 0.53 8.13
N ARG A 304 19.97 1.36 8.72
CA ARG A 304 20.37 1.23 10.14
C ARG A 304 19.37 1.80 11.15
N SER A 305 18.44 2.67 10.75
CA SER A 305 17.45 3.23 11.69
C SER A 305 16.33 2.23 12.04
N HIS A 306 16.04 1.27 11.16
CA HIS A 306 15.01 0.25 11.40
C HIS A 306 15.54 -1.05 12.03
N ALA A 307 16.79 -1.44 11.77
CA ALA A 307 17.35 -2.68 12.32
C ALA A 307 17.84 -2.58 13.79
N SER A 308 17.92 -1.37 14.35
CA SER A 308 18.61 -1.13 15.63
C SER A 308 17.74 -1.18 16.90
N VAL A 309 16.44 -1.49 16.81
CA VAL A 309 15.57 -1.60 18.01
C VAL A 309 15.64 -2.98 18.69
N THR A 310 16.21 -4.01 18.07
CA THR A 310 16.14 -5.40 18.62
C THR A 310 17.46 -6.00 19.08
N GLN A 311 18.61 -5.33 18.93
CA GLN A 311 19.91 -5.89 19.35
C GLN A 311 20.72 -4.97 20.26
N ALA A 312 20.20 -4.74 21.47
CA ALA A 312 21.02 -4.30 22.60
C ALA A 312 21.13 -5.43 23.62
N ASN A 313 21.75 -6.56 23.26
CA ASN A 313 22.12 -7.63 24.21
C ASN A 313 23.08 -8.71 23.65
N ASP A 314 24.06 -8.38 22.80
CA ASP A 314 25.23 -9.28 22.65
C ASP A 314 26.47 -8.57 22.10
N PHE A 315 27.31 -8.07 23.00
CA PHE A 315 28.62 -7.51 22.67
C PHE A 315 29.71 -8.37 23.31
N SER A 316 30.25 -9.31 22.55
CA SER A 316 31.53 -9.95 22.81
C SER A 316 32.26 -10.13 21.48
N GLY A 317 33.45 -9.54 21.39
CA GLY A 317 34.07 -9.16 20.13
C GLY A 317 34.86 -10.23 19.40
N THR A 318 35.36 -9.85 18.22
CA THR A 318 36.69 -10.19 17.70
C THR A 318 36.95 -9.34 16.44
N HIS A 319 38.12 -8.72 16.39
CA HIS A 319 38.57 -7.87 15.29
C HIS A 319 38.96 -8.73 14.07
N ALA A 320 38.37 -8.46 12.91
CA ALA A 320 38.83 -8.97 11.61
C ALA A 320 39.48 -7.84 10.79
N SER A 321 40.56 -8.20 10.09
CA SER A 321 41.45 -7.32 9.34
C SER A 321 40.80 -6.74 8.09
N GLN A 322 40.99 -5.44 7.87
CA GLN A 322 40.61 -4.75 6.63
C GLN A 322 41.35 -5.32 5.41
N VAL A 323 40.59 -5.64 4.37
CA VAL A 323 41.07 -5.93 3.02
C VAL A 323 41.16 -4.60 2.26
N PRO A 324 42.28 -4.28 1.57
CA PRO A 324 42.37 -3.05 0.78
C PRO A 324 41.47 -3.13 -0.44
N GLU A 325 40.58 -2.16 -0.60
CA GLU A 325 39.73 -2.03 -1.79
C GLU A 325 40.53 -1.55 -3.01
N PRO A 326 40.14 -1.96 -4.23
CA PRO A 326 40.73 -1.46 -5.46
C PRO A 326 40.29 -0.01 -5.71
N ASN A 327 41.27 0.84 -6.00
CA ASN A 327 41.07 2.26 -6.25
C ASN A 327 40.07 2.50 -7.41
N THR A 328 39.09 3.37 -7.18
CA THR A 328 38.01 3.86 -8.07
C THR A 328 38.46 4.32 -9.46
N LEU A 329 39.77 4.54 -9.68
CA LEU A 329 40.34 4.85 -10.99
C LEU A 329 40.29 3.69 -12.00
N THR A 330 39.97 2.47 -11.56
CA THR A 330 39.92 1.29 -12.44
C THR A 330 38.59 1.19 -13.20
N LEU A 331 37.49 1.75 -12.69
CA LEU A 331 36.16 1.65 -13.31
C LEU A 331 36.04 2.50 -14.59
N PHE A 332 36.65 3.69 -14.61
CA PHE A 332 36.66 4.56 -15.81
C PHE A 332 37.41 3.96 -17.01
N ALA A 333 38.27 2.96 -16.79
CA ALA A 333 38.99 2.27 -17.85
C ALA A 333 38.12 1.24 -18.61
N PHE A 334 37.04 0.74 -18.01
CA PHE A 334 36.16 -0.26 -18.67
C PHE A 334 35.14 0.38 -19.61
N ALA A 335 34.54 1.51 -19.25
CA ALA A 335 33.60 2.23 -20.12
C ALA A 335 34.25 2.72 -21.43
N SER A 336 35.52 3.14 -21.37
CA SER A 336 36.27 3.63 -22.54
C SER A 336 36.76 2.50 -23.46
N ALA A 337 36.97 1.28 -22.95
CA ALA A 337 37.34 0.12 -23.76
C ALA A 337 36.16 -0.46 -24.58
N TRP A 338 34.93 -0.37 -24.06
CA TRP A 338 33.73 -0.89 -24.73
C TRP A 338 33.27 -0.01 -25.91
N LEU A 339 33.33 1.32 -25.77
CA LEU A 339 33.03 2.29 -26.84
C LEU A 339 33.99 2.17 -28.04
N GLY A 340 35.21 1.67 -27.83
CA GLY A 340 36.19 1.44 -28.90
C GLY A 340 35.89 0.21 -29.78
N LEU A 341 35.18 -0.79 -29.25
CA LEU A 341 34.89 -2.05 -29.95
C LEU A 341 33.65 -1.96 -30.85
N LEU A 342 32.65 -1.15 -30.50
CA LEU A 342 31.44 -0.97 -31.32
C LEU A 342 31.67 -0.14 -32.59
N LYS A 343 32.70 0.72 -32.62
CA LYS A 343 32.99 1.59 -33.78
C LYS A 343 33.69 0.86 -34.94
N ARG A 344 34.07 -0.41 -34.80
CA ARG A 344 34.89 -1.14 -35.80
C ARG A 344 34.10 -2.07 -36.73
N ARG A 345 32.75 -2.07 -36.69
CA ARG A 345 31.89 -2.96 -37.51
C ARG A 345 31.10 -2.27 -38.63
N ARG A 346 31.53 -1.09 -39.09
CA ARG A 346 31.06 -0.50 -40.35
C ARG A 346 32.23 -0.35 -41.32
N GLY A 347 32.39 -1.36 -42.18
CA GLY A 347 33.18 -1.34 -43.40
C GLY A 347 32.31 -1.88 -44.55
N PRO A 348 32.61 -1.46 -45.79
CA PRO A 348 31.66 -1.08 -46.86
C PRO A 348 30.76 -2.18 -47.42
#